data_AF-A0A3D4H3D8-F1
#
_entry.id   AF-A0A3D4H3D8-F1
#
_cell.length_a   1.000
_cell.length_b   1.000
_cell.length_c   1.000
_cell.angle_alpha   90.00
_cell.angle_beta   90.00
_cell.angle_gamma   90.00
#
_symmetry.space_group_name_H-M   'P 1'
#
loop_
_entity.id
_entity.type
_entity.pdbx_description
1 polymer ?
#
loop_
_entity_poly.entity_id
_entity_poly.type
_entity_poly.pdbx_seq_one_letter_code
_entity_poly.pdbx_strand_id
1 'polypeptide(L)'
;MKTKEERSIWTTSRLMGRRQAIKRTALLSGGMVFFKYSLLGQASSLSVPASATFGSKEERLLQLVVDTLIPTTDTPGAKDLGVDQFVLLMAKDCHGEEDQIAFYSGLHSMDAFVEKDFGQPFATCDTDTRIEALKR
;
A
#
# COMPACT_ATOMS: atom_id res chain seq x y z
N MET A 1 -15.32 -13.34 -57.78
CA MET A 1 -14.32 -12.26 -57.93
C MET A 1 -14.40 -11.35 -56.70
N LYS A 2 -13.56 -11.60 -55.68
CA LYS A 2 -13.46 -10.71 -54.50
C LYS A 2 -12.30 -9.74 -54.74
N THR A 3 -12.63 -8.47 -54.66
CA THR A 3 -11.81 -7.31 -55.03
C THR A 3 -10.51 -7.27 -54.22
N LYS A 4 -9.44 -6.93 -54.93
CA LYS A 4 -8.03 -6.90 -54.49
C LYS A 4 -7.75 -5.82 -53.42
N GLU A 5 -8.77 -5.09 -53.00
CA GLU A 5 -8.70 -3.84 -52.24
C GLU A 5 -8.82 -4.05 -50.73
N GLU A 6 -9.58 -5.06 -50.28
CA GLU A 6 -9.75 -5.37 -48.85
C GLU A 6 -8.52 -6.05 -48.22
N ARG A 7 -7.56 -6.55 -49.01
CA ARG A 7 -6.31 -7.14 -48.48
C ARG A 7 -5.25 -6.10 -48.14
N SER A 8 -5.37 -4.86 -48.64
CA SER A 8 -4.40 -3.78 -48.43
C SER A 8 -4.57 -3.10 -47.05
N ILE A 9 -5.79 -3.08 -46.53
CA ILE A 9 -6.15 -2.45 -45.24
C ILE A 9 -5.67 -3.22 -44.01
N TRP A 10 -5.35 -4.52 -44.13
CA TRP A 10 -4.85 -5.32 -43.00
C TRP A 10 -3.32 -5.39 -42.88
N THR A 11 -2.58 -4.98 -43.93
CA THR A 11 -1.11 -5.05 -43.95
C THR A 11 -0.41 -3.76 -43.52
N THR A 12 -1.13 -2.65 -43.41
CA THR A 12 -0.55 -1.32 -43.11
C THR A 12 -0.76 -0.86 -41.67
N SER A 13 -1.23 -1.72 -40.77
CA SER A 13 -1.45 -1.37 -39.35
C SER A 13 -0.30 -1.78 -38.40
N ARG A 14 0.89 -2.11 -38.93
CA ARG A 14 2.06 -2.46 -38.11
C ARG A 14 3.31 -1.63 -38.40
N LEU A 15 3.18 -0.33 -38.64
CA LEU A 15 4.33 0.58 -38.82
C LEU A 15 4.27 1.85 -37.96
N MET A 16 3.75 1.75 -36.73
CA MET A 16 4.24 2.57 -35.61
C MET A 16 4.35 1.67 -34.38
N GLY A 17 5.57 1.29 -34.02
CA GLY A 17 5.79 0.56 -32.76
C GLY A 17 5.32 1.41 -31.59
N ARG A 18 4.56 0.83 -30.64
CA ARG A 18 4.11 1.51 -29.41
C ARG A 18 5.24 2.31 -28.74
N ARG A 19 6.47 1.76 -28.77
CA ARG A 19 7.70 2.41 -28.29
C ARG A 19 8.02 3.73 -29.01
N GLN A 20 7.77 3.83 -30.31
CA GLN A 20 8.04 5.04 -31.10
C GLN A 20 6.99 6.13 -30.85
N ALA A 21 5.73 5.75 -30.65
CA ALA A 21 4.69 6.70 -30.26
C ALA A 21 4.98 7.30 -28.86
N ILE A 22 5.33 6.44 -27.89
CA ILE A 22 5.72 6.87 -26.53
C ILE A 22 6.97 7.76 -26.56
N LYS A 23 7.99 7.41 -27.38
CA LYS A 23 9.19 8.25 -27.53
C LYS A 23 8.87 9.63 -28.09
N ARG A 24 7.96 9.73 -29.06
CA ARG A 24 7.60 11.01 -29.69
C ARG A 24 6.76 11.90 -28.77
N THR A 25 5.81 11.32 -28.02
CA THR A 25 5.05 12.09 -27.02
C THR A 25 5.94 12.53 -25.85
N ALA A 26 6.86 11.67 -25.38
CA ALA A 26 7.83 12.03 -24.33
C ALA A 26 8.82 13.12 -24.77
N LEU A 27 9.24 13.12 -26.04
CA LEU A 27 10.12 14.16 -26.57
C LEU A 27 9.41 15.52 -26.66
N LEU A 28 8.12 15.52 -27.01
CA LEU A 28 7.30 16.73 -27.08
C LEU A 28 6.93 17.27 -25.68
N SER A 29 6.86 16.42 -24.66
CA SER A 29 6.59 16.83 -23.27
C SER A 29 7.84 16.98 -22.39
N GLY A 30 9.03 16.63 -22.88
CA GLY A 30 10.27 16.50 -22.11
C GLY A 30 10.91 17.82 -21.63
N GLY A 31 10.43 18.97 -22.09
CA GLY A 31 11.05 20.27 -21.79
C GLY A 31 10.77 20.84 -20.39
N MET A 32 9.74 20.36 -19.66
CA MET A 32 9.25 21.07 -18.47
C MET A 32 9.40 20.30 -17.14
N VAL A 33 9.84 19.03 -17.16
CA VAL A 33 9.89 18.19 -15.94
C VAL A 33 11.26 18.23 -15.24
N PHE A 34 12.34 18.62 -15.94
CA PHE A 34 13.68 18.56 -15.38
C PHE A 34 14.02 19.64 -14.32
N PHE A 35 13.19 20.67 -14.14
CA PHE A 35 13.45 21.68 -13.09
C PHE A 35 13.05 21.24 -11.68
N LYS A 36 12.25 20.18 -11.51
CA LYS A 36 11.73 19.77 -10.19
C LYS A 36 12.43 18.59 -9.51
N TYR A 37 13.55 18.10 -10.05
CA TYR A 37 14.24 16.92 -9.47
C TYR A 37 15.62 17.21 -8.87
N SER A 38 16.08 18.46 -8.81
CA SER A 38 17.38 18.79 -8.20
C SER A 38 17.32 19.17 -6.71
N LEU A 39 16.13 19.19 -6.08
CA LEU A 39 15.97 19.60 -4.67
C LEU A 39 15.14 18.64 -3.81
N LEU A 40 14.84 17.43 -4.27
CA LEU A 40 14.25 16.39 -3.43
C LEU A 40 15.09 15.11 -3.54
N GLY A 41 16.22 15.10 -2.83
CA GLY A 41 16.69 13.88 -2.21
C GLY A 41 15.66 13.51 -1.14
N GLN A 42 14.58 12.84 -1.54
CA GLN A 42 13.55 12.40 -0.63
C GLN A 42 13.48 10.89 -0.73
N ALA A 43 13.84 10.27 0.40
CA ALA A 43 13.68 8.86 0.67
C ALA A 43 12.32 8.37 0.16
N SER A 44 12.30 7.16 -0.36
CA SER A 44 11.11 6.39 -0.71
C SER A 44 10.24 6.16 0.54
N SER A 45 9.52 7.18 1.00
CA SER A 45 8.35 7.03 1.85
C SER A 45 7.18 6.76 0.92
N LEU A 46 6.58 5.59 1.04
CA LEU A 46 5.31 5.24 0.41
C LEU A 46 4.27 6.29 0.82
N SER A 47 4.03 7.28 -0.05
CA SER A 47 2.99 8.29 0.18
C SER A 47 1.65 7.65 -0.19
N VAL A 48 0.99 7.08 0.82
CA VAL A 48 -0.38 6.58 0.70
C VAL A 48 -1.31 7.79 0.53
N PRO A 49 -2.09 7.89 -0.56
CA PRO A 49 -3.05 8.97 -0.72
C PRO A 49 -4.17 8.83 0.32
N ALA A 50 -4.30 9.85 1.17
CA ALA A 50 -5.34 9.99 2.19
C ALA A 50 -6.73 10.03 1.54
N SER A 51 -7.40 8.89 1.43
CA SER A 51 -8.81 8.82 1.08
C SER A 51 -9.39 7.49 1.54
N ALA A 52 -9.47 7.41 2.85
CA ALA A 52 -10.25 6.58 3.75
C ALA A 52 -9.73 7.13 5.08
N THR A 53 -10.56 7.77 5.89
CA THR A 53 -10.13 8.38 7.15
C THR A 53 -9.72 7.27 8.11
N PHE A 54 -8.49 6.77 7.94
CA PHE A 54 -7.80 5.92 8.90
C PHE A 54 -7.66 6.75 10.17
N GLY A 55 -8.27 6.31 11.27
CA GLY A 55 -8.07 6.98 12.53
C GLY A 55 -6.64 6.74 13.03
N SER A 56 -6.04 7.78 13.61
CA SER A 56 -4.67 7.72 14.14
C SER A 56 -4.51 6.68 15.27
N LYS A 57 -5.62 6.30 15.91
CA LYS A 57 -5.64 5.29 16.97
C LYS A 57 -5.51 3.88 16.38
N GLU A 58 -6.24 3.59 15.31
CA GLU A 58 -6.26 2.30 14.62
C GLU A 58 -4.92 2.04 13.91
N GLU A 59 -4.35 3.06 13.27
CA GLU A 59 -3.02 2.97 12.67
C GLU A 59 -1.96 2.67 13.74
N ARG A 60 -2.03 3.33 14.90
CA ARG A 60 -1.11 3.06 16.01
C ARG A 60 -1.29 1.65 16.59
N LEU A 61 -2.54 1.17 16.71
CA LEU A 61 -2.82 -0.19 17.14
C LEU A 61 -2.22 -1.20 16.16
N LEU A 62 -2.48 -1.03 14.86
CA LEU A 62 -1.94 -1.89 13.83
C LEU A 62 -0.40 -1.90 13.85
N GLN A 63 0.23 -0.74 13.97
CA GLN A 63 1.68 -0.64 14.08
C GLN A 63 2.24 -1.48 15.22
N LEU A 64 1.61 -1.43 16.41
CA LEU A 64 2.04 -2.22 17.56
C LEU A 64 1.79 -3.72 17.37
N VAL A 65 0.70 -4.09 16.69
CA VAL A 65 0.43 -5.51 16.36
C VAL A 65 1.51 -6.05 15.44
N VAL A 66 1.79 -5.36 14.33
CA VAL A 66 2.77 -5.83 13.36
C VAL A 66 4.19 -5.81 13.94
N ASP A 67 4.53 -4.82 14.77
CA ASP A 67 5.80 -4.77 15.52
C ASP A 67 5.94 -5.94 16.51
N THR A 68 4.83 -6.37 17.13
CA THR A 68 4.84 -7.55 18.01
C THR A 68 5.00 -8.86 17.22
N LEU A 69 4.45 -8.92 16.01
CA LEU A 69 4.55 -10.10 15.13
C LEU A 69 5.96 -10.27 14.52
N ILE A 70 6.58 -9.16 14.10
CA ILE A 70 7.92 -9.15 13.52
C ILE A 70 8.74 -8.05 14.22
N PRO A 71 9.24 -8.34 15.43
CA PRO A 71 10.04 -7.39 16.19
C PRO A 71 11.42 -7.19 15.55
N THR A 72 12.01 -6.02 15.80
CA THR A 72 13.39 -5.75 15.38
C THR A 72 14.36 -6.66 16.13
N THR A 73 15.19 -7.37 15.36
CA THR A 73 16.24 -8.27 15.88
C THR A 73 17.56 -7.92 15.19
N ASP A 74 18.30 -8.89 14.66
CA ASP A 74 19.48 -8.64 13.82
C ASP A 74 19.11 -8.03 12.45
N THR A 75 17.83 -8.12 12.08
CA THR A 75 17.23 -7.49 10.90
C THR A 75 16.20 -6.43 11.29
N PRO A 76 15.97 -5.41 10.43
CA PRO A 76 14.91 -4.44 10.65
C PRO A 76 13.56 -5.11 10.91
N GLY A 77 12.83 -4.62 11.91
CA GLY A 77 11.50 -5.13 12.26
C GLY A 77 10.42 -4.62 11.30
N ALA A 78 9.20 -5.13 11.45
CA ALA A 78 8.10 -4.73 10.58
C ALA A 78 7.77 -3.24 10.64
N LYS A 79 7.92 -2.62 11.82
CA LYS A 79 7.72 -1.18 12.00
C LYS A 79 8.75 -0.36 11.21
N ASP A 80 10.01 -0.79 11.23
CA ASP A 80 11.10 -0.13 10.50
C ASP A 80 10.92 -0.26 8.98
N LEU A 81 10.25 -1.33 8.54
CA LEU A 81 9.94 -1.61 7.15
C LEU A 81 8.60 -1.02 6.66
N GLY A 82 7.83 -0.35 7.53
CA GLY A 82 6.54 0.24 7.17
C GLY A 82 5.48 -0.79 6.79
N VAL A 83 5.53 -1.99 7.38
CA VAL A 83 4.60 -3.08 7.07
C VAL A 83 3.17 -2.72 7.49
N ASP A 84 3.00 -1.95 8.56
CA ASP A 84 1.72 -1.36 8.97
C ASP A 84 1.08 -0.53 7.84
N GLN A 85 1.85 0.36 7.22
CA GLN A 85 1.39 1.17 6.09
C GLN A 85 1.07 0.32 4.86
N PHE A 86 1.88 -0.72 4.61
CA PHE A 86 1.64 -1.66 3.52
C PHE A 86 0.33 -2.45 3.72
N VAL A 87 0.03 -2.90 4.94
CA VAL A 87 -1.22 -3.59 5.26
C VAL A 87 -2.43 -2.68 5.03
N LEU A 88 -2.35 -1.40 5.44
CA LEU A 88 -3.42 -0.44 5.19
C LEU A 88 -3.62 -0.16 3.69
N LEU A 89 -2.53 -0.05 2.94
CA LEU A 89 -2.59 0.10 1.48
C LEU A 89 -3.23 -1.12 0.82
N MET A 90 -2.85 -2.32 1.25
CA MET A 90 -3.43 -3.58 0.77
C MET A 90 -4.93 -3.66 1.06
N ALA A 91 -5.35 -3.35 2.29
CA ALA A 91 -6.76 -3.32 2.68
C ALA A 91 -7.55 -2.31 1.84
N LYS A 92 -6.96 -1.16 1.52
CA LYS A 92 -7.61 -0.12 0.72
C LYS A 92 -7.71 -0.47 -0.76
N ASP A 93 -6.61 -0.94 -1.36
CA ASP A 93 -6.50 -1.05 -2.82
C ASP A 93 -6.94 -2.42 -3.35
N CYS A 94 -6.91 -3.46 -2.52
CA CYS A 94 -7.20 -4.84 -2.95
C CYS A 94 -8.50 -5.43 -2.38
N HIS A 95 -9.15 -4.76 -1.43
CA HIS A 95 -10.35 -5.25 -0.77
C HIS A 95 -11.53 -4.27 -0.91
N GLY A 96 -12.75 -4.83 -0.94
CA GLY A 96 -13.99 -4.05 -0.99
C GLY A 96 -14.37 -3.46 0.37
N GLU A 97 -15.40 -2.61 0.39
CA GLU A 97 -15.85 -1.92 1.61
C GLU A 97 -16.24 -2.89 2.74
N GLU A 98 -16.89 -4.01 2.41
CA GLU A 98 -17.30 -5.02 3.40
C GLU A 98 -16.09 -5.64 4.12
N ASP A 99 -15.07 -6.04 3.36
CA ASP A 99 -13.82 -6.58 3.89
C ASP A 99 -13.05 -5.54 4.72
N GLN A 100 -13.04 -4.29 4.27
CA GLN A 100 -12.43 -3.19 5.03
C GLN A 100 -13.12 -3.02 6.38
N ILE A 101 -14.46 -2.96 6.41
CA ILE A 101 -15.24 -2.87 7.65
C ILE A 101 -14.95 -4.06 8.56
N ALA A 102 -14.91 -5.27 8.00
CA ALA A 102 -14.59 -6.48 8.77
C ALA A 102 -13.18 -6.42 9.39
N PHE A 103 -12.19 -5.93 8.64
CA PHE A 103 -10.82 -5.74 9.12
C PHE A 103 -10.76 -4.78 10.32
N TYR A 104 -11.40 -3.61 10.22
CA TYR A 104 -11.41 -2.64 11.33
C TYR A 104 -12.22 -3.14 12.53
N SER A 105 -13.36 -3.76 12.28
CA SER A 105 -14.16 -4.39 13.34
C SER A 105 -13.36 -5.46 14.06
N GLY A 106 -12.55 -6.25 13.33
CA GLY A 106 -11.64 -7.23 13.91
C GLY A 106 -10.57 -6.57 14.79
N LEU A 107 -9.95 -5.48 14.33
CA LEU A 107 -8.96 -4.74 15.11
C LEU A 107 -9.53 -4.17 16.41
N HIS A 108 -10.73 -3.60 16.37
CA HIS A 108 -11.44 -3.13 17.57
C HIS A 108 -11.85 -4.27 18.49
N SER A 109 -12.32 -5.39 17.93
CA SER A 109 -12.72 -6.56 18.71
C SER A 109 -11.52 -7.18 19.43
N MET A 110 -10.35 -7.19 18.78
CA MET A 110 -9.09 -7.60 19.39
C MET A 110 -8.68 -6.66 20.53
N ASP A 111 -8.72 -5.34 20.33
CA ASP A 111 -8.39 -4.37 21.40
C ASP A 111 -9.34 -4.52 22.60
N ALA A 112 -10.64 -4.70 22.35
CA ALA A 112 -11.64 -4.94 23.40
C ALA A 112 -11.43 -6.29 24.11
N PHE A 113 -11.02 -7.34 23.39
CA PHE A 113 -10.66 -8.62 23.97
C PHE A 113 -9.45 -8.49 24.90
N VAL A 114 -8.42 -7.76 24.46
CA VAL A 114 -7.21 -7.51 25.26
C VAL A 114 -7.55 -6.71 26.51
N GLU A 115 -8.37 -5.66 26.38
CA GLU A 115 -8.82 -4.86 27.52
C GLU A 115 -9.62 -5.69 28.53
N LYS A 116 -10.45 -6.62 28.05
CA LYS A 116 -11.23 -7.52 28.91
C LYS A 116 -10.38 -8.55 29.64
N ASP A 117 -9.41 -9.16 28.97
CA ASP A 117 -8.65 -10.28 29.52
C ASP A 117 -7.39 -9.83 30.28
N PHE A 118 -6.79 -8.71 29.90
CA PHE A 118 -5.55 -8.18 30.46
C PHE A 118 -5.75 -6.84 31.21
N GLY A 119 -6.96 -6.27 31.20
CA GLY A 119 -7.33 -5.09 31.99
C GLY A 119 -6.83 -3.75 31.45
N GLN A 120 -6.22 -3.74 30.26
CA GLN A 120 -5.68 -2.55 29.63
C GLN A 120 -5.74 -2.67 28.09
N PRO A 121 -5.86 -1.56 27.35
CA PRO A 121 -5.82 -1.58 25.88
C PRO A 121 -4.51 -2.17 25.34
N PHE A 122 -4.55 -2.80 24.16
CA PHE A 122 -3.37 -3.42 23.54
C PHE A 122 -2.21 -2.44 23.37
N ALA A 123 -2.53 -1.17 23.09
CA ALA A 123 -1.54 -0.12 22.92
C ALA A 123 -0.71 0.18 24.18
N THR A 124 -1.25 -0.09 25.37
CA THR A 124 -0.59 0.16 26.65
C THR A 124 0.02 -1.09 27.28
N CYS A 125 -0.32 -2.28 26.78
CA CYS A 125 0.32 -3.53 27.19
C CYS A 125 1.85 -3.49 26.99
N ASP A 126 2.58 -4.16 27.87
CA ASP A 126 4.00 -4.48 27.68
C ASP A 126 4.19 -5.58 26.62
N THR A 127 5.43 -5.79 26.18
CA THR A 127 5.76 -6.72 25.10
C THR A 127 5.34 -8.16 25.39
N ASP A 128 5.53 -8.64 26.62
CA ASP A 128 5.23 -10.03 26.97
C ASP A 128 3.71 -10.25 26.98
N THR A 129 2.97 -9.31 27.57
CA THR A 129 1.50 -9.31 27.55
C THR A 129 0.95 -9.23 26.13
N ARG A 130 1.53 -8.42 25.23
CA ARG A 130 1.10 -8.36 23.82
C ARG A 130 1.32 -9.68 23.11
N ILE A 131 2.46 -10.33 23.33
CA ILE A 131 2.76 -11.64 22.75
C ILE A 131 1.78 -12.70 23.26
N GLU A 132 1.43 -12.67 24.55
CA GLU A 132 0.44 -13.59 25.12
C GLU A 132 -0.96 -13.34 24.54
N ALA A 133 -1.36 -12.08 24.42
CA ALA A 133 -2.66 -11.72 23.86
C ALA A 133 -2.82 -12.15 22.39
N LEU A 134 -1.77 -12.07 21.58
CA LEU A 134 -1.78 -12.49 20.17
C LEU A 134 -1.71 -14.01 19.96
N LYS A 135 -1.39 -14.79 21.01
CA LYS A 135 -1.31 -16.27 20.93
C LYS A 135 -2.64 -16.98 21.16
N ARG A 136 -3.63 -16.29 21.71
CA ARG A 136 -4.97 -16.85 21.97
C ARG A 136 -5.79 -16.95 20.70
#